data_AF-A0A7I8EVU3-F1
#
_entry.id   AF-A0A7I8EVU3-F1
#
_cell.length_a   1.000
_cell.length_b   1.000
_cell.length_c   1.000
_cell.angle_alpha   90.00
_cell.angle_beta   90.00
_cell.angle_gamma   90.00
#
_symmetry.space_group_name_H-M   'P 1'
#
loop_
_entity.id
_entity.type
_entity.pdbx_description
1 polymer ?
#
loop_
_entity_poly.entity_id
_entity_poly.type
_entity_poly.pdbx_seq_one_letter_code
_entity_poly.pdbx_strand_id
1 'polypeptide(L)' 'MEAAKRFFRQAVAVVGHAPDSVTTDGHASYPRAVRETMGGHIQHRTNKYLNNRLEQDHRGVKQRYYPMHGFG' A
#
# COMPACT_ATOMS: atom_id res chain seq x y z
N MET A 1 9.64 -9.97 -0.98
CA MET A 1 8.48 -10.12 -1.88
C MET A 1 7.28 -10.77 -1.19
N GLU A 2 7.49 -11.81 -0.38
CA GLU A 2 6.41 -12.47 0.38
C GLU A 2 5.61 -11.52 1.29
N ALA A 3 6.29 -10.57 1.94
CA ALA A 3 5.62 -9.56 2.77
C ALA A 3 4.62 -8.71 1.97
N ALA A 4 4.98 -8.25 0.76
CA ALA A 4 4.10 -7.45 -0.09
C ALA A 4 2.87 -8.24 -0.54
N LYS A 5 3.05 -9.52 -0.90
CA LYS A 5 1.93 -10.41 -1.24
C LYS A 5 0.99 -10.62 -0.06
N ARG A 6 1.55 -10.89 1.12
CA ARG A 6 0.76 -11.06 2.35
C ARG A 6 -0.05 -9.81 2.67
N PHE A 7 0.58 -8.64 2.56
CA PHE A 7 -0.09 -7.35 2.75
C PHE A 7 -1.28 -7.19 1.79
N PHE A 8 -1.09 -7.38 0.48
CA PHE A 8 -2.18 -7.22 -0.48
C PHE A 8 -3.30 -8.26 -0.32
N ARG A 9 -2.97 -9.51 0.04
CA ARG A 9 -3.99 -10.53 0.37
C ARG A 9 -4.84 -10.11 1.56
N GLN A 10 -4.21 -9.59 2.61
CA GLN A 10 -4.93 -9.08 3.78
C GLN A 10 -5.77 -7.84 3.43
N ALA A 11 -5.22 -6.93 2.63
CA ALA A 11 -5.95 -5.73 2.20
C ALA A 11 -7.22 -6.10 1.41
N VAL A 12 -7.15 -7.04 0.46
CA VAL A 12 -8.33 -7.52 -0.28
C VAL A 12 -9.32 -8.20 0.66
N ALA A 13 -8.86 -9.02 1.60
CA ALA A 13 -9.74 -9.69 2.55
C ALA A 13 -10.47 -8.70 3.47
N VAL A 14 -9.82 -7.61 3.87
CA VAL A 14 -10.42 -6.55 4.71
C VAL A 14 -11.40 -5.69 3.93
N VAL A 15 -11.09 -5.34 2.68
CA VAL A 15 -11.97 -4.51 1.83
C VAL A 15 -13.13 -5.34 1.27
N GLY A 16 -12.96 -6.66 1.12
CA GLY A 16 -13.98 -7.59 0.64
C GLY A 16 -14.12 -7.67 -0.89
N HIS A 17 -13.41 -6.82 -1.64
CA HIS A 17 -13.37 -6.85 -3.10
C HIS A 17 -12.01 -6.41 -3.64
N ALA A 18 -11.73 -6.76 -4.90
CA ALA A 18 -10.56 -6.24 -5.61
C ALA A 18 -10.81 -4.77 -6.02
N PRO A 19 -9.84 -3.87 -5.85
CA PRO A 19 -9.95 -2.48 -6.29
C PRO A 19 -9.74 -2.35 -7.81
N ASP A 20 -10.27 -1.30 -8.44
CA ASP A 20 -10.04 -1.05 -9.88
C ASP A 20 -8.63 -0.54 -10.18
N SER A 21 -8.02 0.15 -9.22
CA SER A 21 -6.66 0.68 -9.34
C SER A 21 -5.91 0.64 -8.01
N VAL A 22 -4.60 0.40 -8.09
CA VAL A 22 -3.70 0.40 -6.93
C VAL A 22 -2.61 1.42 -7.17
N THR A 23 -2.37 2.29 -6.19
CA THR A 23 -1.24 3.21 -6.19
C THR A 23 -0.23 2.76 -5.15
N THR A 24 1.05 2.63 -5.52
CA THR A 24 2.13 2.36 -4.57
C THR A 24 3.30 3.30 -4.79
N ASP A 25 4.15 3.42 -3.78
CA ASP A 25 5.52 3.89 -3.98
C ASP A 25 6.22 2.93 -4.96
N GLY A 26 7.13 3.44 -5.79
CA GLY A 26 7.67 2.74 -6.97
C GLY A 26 8.57 1.53 -6.68
N HIS A 27 8.41 0.86 -5.54
CA HIS A 27 9.25 -0.26 -5.15
C HIS A 27 9.04 -1.48 -6.07
N ALA A 28 10.15 -2.10 -6.47
CA ALA A 28 10.19 -3.14 -7.50
C ALA A 28 9.37 -4.40 -7.17
N SER A 29 9.08 -4.66 -5.90
CA SER A 29 8.30 -5.84 -5.50
C SER A 29 6.79 -5.70 -5.65
N TYR A 30 6.26 -4.47 -5.74
CA TYR A 30 4.81 -4.24 -5.73
C TYR A 30 4.11 -4.61 -7.03
N PRO A 31 4.62 -4.27 -8.23
CA PRO A 31 3.93 -4.64 -9.48
C PRO A 31 3.67 -6.15 -9.56
N ARG A 32 4.66 -6.96 -9.20
CA ARG A 32 4.54 -8.42 -9.18
C ARG A 32 3.57 -8.90 -8.08
N ALA A 33 3.64 -8.32 -6.89
CA ALA A 33 2.76 -8.70 -5.79
C ALA A 33 1.29 -8.38 -6.11
N VAL A 34 0.98 -7.16 -6.61
CA VAL A 34 -0.37 -6.75 -7.03
C VAL A 34 -0.92 -7.71 -8.08
N ARG A 35 -0.13 -8.02 -9.12
CA ARG A 35 -0.55 -8.93 -10.19
C ARG A 35 -0.86 -10.34 -9.70
N GLU A 36 -0.05 -10.87 -8.79
CA GLU A 36 -0.26 -12.22 -8.23
C GLU A 36 -1.42 -12.28 -7.22
N THR A 37 -1.75 -11.18 -6.53
CA THR A 37 -2.80 -11.19 -5.50
C THR A 37 -4.17 -10.77 -6.00
N MET A 38 -4.23 -9.86 -6.97
CA MET A 38 -5.47 -9.23 -7.41
C MET A 38 -5.73 -9.39 -8.91
N GLY A 39 -4.85 -10.07 -9.65
CA GLY A 39 -4.97 -10.33 -11.07
C GLY A 39 -4.40 -9.22 -11.96
N GLY A 40 -4.34 -9.49 -13.26
CA GLY A 40 -3.74 -8.59 -14.27
C GLY A 40 -4.63 -7.43 -14.73
N HIS A 41 -5.88 -7.36 -14.26
CA HIS A 41 -6.84 -6.33 -14.68
C HIS A 41 -6.72 -5.03 -13.89
N ILE A 42 -5.99 -5.03 -12.77
CA ILE A 42 -5.83 -3.85 -11.93
C ILE A 42 -4.82 -2.89 -12.55
N GLN A 43 -5.22 -1.62 -12.65
CA GLN A 43 -4.31 -0.56 -13.06
C GLN A 43 -3.37 -0.21 -11.91
N HIS A 44 -2.10 -0.64 -12.00
CA HIS A 44 -1.06 -0.23 -11.05
C HIS A 44 -0.45 1.10 -11.45
N ARG A 45 -0.45 2.07 -10.53
CA ARG A 45 0.06 3.43 -10.73
C ARG A 45 1.19 3.71 -9.73
N THR A 46 2.28 4.31 -10.21
CA THR A 46 3.45 4.69 -9.40
C THR A 46 3.71 6.21 -9.44
N ASN A 47 2.68 7.00 -9.76
CA ASN A 47 2.84 8.45 -9.93
C ASN A 47 3.23 9.13 -8.61
N LYS A 48 4.37 9.84 -8.62
CA LYS A 48 4.92 10.62 -7.50
C LYS A 48 3.88 11.51 -6.82
N TYR A 49 2.99 12.15 -7.58
CA TYR A 49 1.98 13.06 -7.01
C TYR A 49 0.83 12.32 -6.32
N LEU A 50 0.48 11.12 -6.78
CA LEU A 50 -0.52 10.28 -6.10
C LEU A 50 0.06 9.68 -4.81
N ASN A 51 1.38 9.47 -4.77
CA ASN A 51 2.06 9.02 -3.56
C ASN A 51 1.98 10.05 -2.43
N ASN A 52 1.91 11.35 -2.73
CA ASN A 52 1.75 12.39 -1.70
C ASN A 52 0.49 12.16 -0.83
N ARG A 53 -0.60 11.66 -1.42
CA ARG A 53 -1.83 11.36 -0.66
C ARG A 53 -1.63 10.19 0.30
N LEU A 54 -0.94 9.13 -0.15
CA LEU A 54 -0.56 8.00 0.69
C LEU A 54 0.40 8.45 1.81
N GLU A 55 1.39 9.30 1.48
CA GLU A 55 2.33 9.86 2.45
C GLU A 55 1.65 10.74 3.50
N GLN A 56 0.62 11.52 3.12
CA GLN A 56 -0.18 12.31 4.05
C GLN A 56 -1.05 11.43 4.95
N ASP A 57 -1.71 10.41 4.41
CA ASP A 57 -2.50 9.45 5.20
C ASP A 57 -1.62 8.72 6.23
N HIS A 58 -0.41 8.33 5.81
CA HIS A 58 0.58 7.76 6.71
C HIS A 58 0.98 8.68 7.87
N ARG A 59 0.86 10.02 7.73
CA ARG A 59 1.17 10.94 8.85
C ARG A 59 0.23 10.74 10.02
N GLY A 60 -1.04 10.44 9.80
CA GLY A 60 -2.00 10.20 10.88
C GLY A 60 -1.64 8.95 11.69
N VAL A 61 -1.30 7.85 10.99
CA VAL A 61 -0.85 6.61 11.63
C VAL A 61 0.49 6.82 12.34
N LYS A 62 1.44 7.49 11.70
CA LYS A 62 2.75 7.82 12.29
C LYS A 62 2.58 8.69 13.53
N GLN A 63 1.77 9.75 13.49
CA GLN A 63 1.52 10.62 14.65
C GLN A 63 0.89 9.90 15.84
N ARG A 64 0.17 8.79 15.64
CA ARG A 64 -0.33 7.97 16.76
C ARG A 64 0.76 7.10 17.37
N TYR A 65 1.73 6.65 16.57
CA TYR A 65 2.77 5.74 17.00
C TYR A 65 4.04 6.44 17.52
N TYR A 66 4.45 7.55 16.88
CA TYR A 66 5.62 8.34 17.25
C TYR A 66 5.63 8.85 18.71
N PRO A 67 4.50 9.28 19.32
CA PRO A 67 4.47 9.69 20.73
C PRO A 67 4.79 8.54 21.69
N MET A 68 4.52 7.30 21.28
CA MET A 68 4.83 6.10 22.09
C MET A 68 6.27 5.63 21.91
N HIS A 69 7.10 6.31 21.11
CA HIS A 69 8.50 5.96 20.88
C HIS A 69 9.51 6.92 21.53
N GLY A 70 9.04 7.82 22.41
CA GLY A 70 9.90 8.51 23.38
C GLY A 70 11.18 9.10 22.77
N PHE A 71 11.05 10.08 21.89
CA PHE A 71 12.12 11.06 21.69
C PHE A 71 11.73 12.31 22.47
N GLY A 72 12.06 12.29 23.75
CA GLY A 72 12.06 13.40 24.69
C GLY A 72 13.34 13.32 25.50
#